data_AF-A0AAJ7N6T6-F1
#
_entry.id   AF-A0AAJ7N6T6-F1
#
_cell.length_a   1.000
_cell.length_b   1.000
_cell.length_c   1.000
_cell.angle_alpha   90.00
_cell.angle_beta   90.00
_cell.angle_gamma   90.00
#
_symmetry.space_group_name_H-M   'P 1'
#
loop_
_entity.id
_entity.type
_entity.pdbx_description
1 polymer ?
#
loop_
_entity_poly.entity_id
_entity_poly.type
_entity_poly.pdbx_seq_one_letter_code
_entity_poly.pdbx_strand_id
1 'polypeptide(L)'
;MGAAKFMLGSIILGLLWSGLFKGALTNSTNRCDYPPCFCDLHGRLTCDCKEEGEELVLTTEGDRRLSPHTSRIVVSNCSSVILMNSSLSSMVGLRSVDLINVANLSLVRQSFELSPRSIRTRISVRNCSIDTMPSFVFRGDVENISFENVRIGQLSAFSFANLVHTDTLRLENCQIENMEAQAFKKFDVGYLHVIDTIFGDQVPSRTMNDIEVYHKFMLNGVKMSTVRSEAFIVRSPRTVAIQNCIIESLEGEAFDVTARGTVIIQNNTFGSLSMGAFLGIRADPEARTPASLPTTLHDLIFKNNSVANFEEGSMMFDRSSFRLELDNLLVDQPCDCQMLPVWKNNVLNYTNVYTRFYTRQNAVLPPTLSPQETINETPETFLCSDGEVDGVPTSFVEYETRHCSLRGSILVLVLIIAGLLVLLILLICLIIWCCRRRRRNSRKKWISVPTNAPDVVSKKNGVIGREAAASAAPVDSRITMVVPDGRLYRETEFHVIVEKAEPLTTEL
;
A
#
# COMPACT_ATOMS: atom_id res chain seq x y z
N MET A 1 -63.20 -107.50 -19.44
CA MET A 1 -62.92 -107.45 -17.98
C MET A 1 -61.56 -106.81 -17.85
N GLY A 2 -61.30 -105.65 -17.26
CA GLY A 2 -62.02 -104.74 -16.38
C GLY A 2 -60.93 -104.01 -15.56
N ALA A 3 -61.12 -102.70 -15.32
CA ALA A 3 -60.32 -101.79 -14.46
C ALA A 3 -58.91 -101.39 -14.97
N ALA A 4 -58.59 -100.13 -15.30
CA ALA A 4 -58.64 -98.84 -14.58
C ALA A 4 -57.38 -98.54 -13.73
N LYS A 5 -56.85 -97.31 -13.93
CA LYS A 5 -55.76 -96.60 -13.21
C LYS A 5 -54.35 -97.03 -13.66
N PHE A 6 -53.45 -96.17 -14.12
CA PHE A 6 -52.94 -94.97 -13.45
C PHE A 6 -52.49 -93.89 -14.46
N MET A 7 -53.15 -92.73 -14.37
CA MET A 7 -52.57 -91.41 -14.67
C MET A 7 -51.98 -90.88 -13.36
N LEU A 8 -50.73 -90.44 -13.40
CA LEU A 8 -50.03 -89.44 -12.56
C LEU A 8 -48.57 -89.87 -12.35
N GLY A 9 -47.70 -89.39 -13.22
CA GLY A 9 -46.25 -89.60 -13.16
C GLY A 9 -45.48 -88.44 -13.79
N SER A 10 -45.82 -87.19 -13.44
CA SER A 10 -45.09 -85.98 -13.87
C SER A 10 -44.98 -84.89 -12.80
N ILE A 11 -44.96 -85.25 -11.51
CA ILE A 11 -44.78 -84.27 -10.41
C ILE A 11 -43.84 -84.84 -9.33
N ILE A 12 -42.64 -85.30 -9.70
CA ILE A 12 -41.51 -85.50 -8.74
C ILE A 12 -40.17 -85.15 -9.42
N LEU A 13 -40.13 -84.05 -10.19
CA LEU A 13 -38.89 -83.41 -10.64
C LEU A 13 -38.94 -81.88 -10.46
N GLY A 14 -39.69 -81.42 -9.45
CA GLY A 14 -39.97 -80.01 -9.20
C GLY A 14 -39.86 -79.59 -7.72
N LEU A 15 -39.12 -80.34 -6.90
CA LEU A 15 -39.00 -80.09 -5.45
C LEU A 15 -37.56 -80.13 -4.92
N LEU A 16 -36.54 -80.04 -5.78
CA LEU A 16 -35.13 -79.97 -5.36
C LEU A 16 -34.34 -78.80 -5.97
N TRP A 17 -35.01 -77.89 -6.69
CA TRP A 17 -34.38 -76.78 -7.43
C TRP A 17 -34.96 -75.39 -7.09
N SER A 18 -35.44 -75.18 -5.87
CA SER A 18 -35.91 -73.87 -5.39
C SER A 18 -35.14 -73.33 -4.16
N GLY A 19 -34.03 -73.98 -3.77
CA GLY A 19 -33.31 -73.66 -2.52
C GLY A 19 -31.89 -73.08 -2.67
N LEU A 20 -31.36 -72.90 -3.89
CA LEU A 20 -29.93 -72.58 -4.09
C LEU A 20 -29.64 -71.36 -4.98
N PHE A 21 -30.65 -70.55 -5.25
CA PHE A 21 -30.49 -69.18 -5.75
C PHE A 21 -31.14 -68.17 -4.80
N LYS A 22 -30.84 -68.28 -3.50
CA LYS A 22 -30.69 -67.04 -2.71
C LYS A 22 -29.38 -66.43 -3.17
N GLY A 23 -29.50 -65.64 -4.25
CA GLY A 23 -28.43 -64.76 -4.65
C GLY A 23 -27.96 -64.03 -3.40
N ALA A 24 -26.65 -64.08 -3.17
CA ALA A 24 -25.96 -63.04 -2.44
C ALA A 24 -26.26 -61.73 -3.18
N LEU A 25 -27.40 -61.12 -2.85
CA LEU A 25 -27.55 -59.68 -2.90
C LEU A 25 -26.48 -59.20 -1.94
N THR A 26 -25.30 -58.89 -2.49
CA THR A 26 -24.35 -58.03 -1.85
C THR A 26 -25.08 -56.71 -1.64
N ASN A 27 -25.79 -56.59 -0.51
CA ASN A 27 -26.16 -55.32 0.08
C ASN A 27 -24.83 -54.63 0.36
N SER A 28 -24.28 -53.98 -0.67
CA SER A 28 -23.17 -53.08 -0.44
C SER A 28 -23.78 -51.93 0.33
N THR A 29 -23.59 -51.95 1.64
CA THR A 29 -24.04 -50.88 2.50
C THR A 29 -23.34 -49.60 2.02
N ASN A 30 -24.13 -48.58 1.78
CA ASN A 30 -23.68 -47.29 1.29
C ASN A 30 -23.59 -46.35 2.51
N ARG A 31 -22.86 -45.24 2.39
CA ARG A 31 -22.81 -44.21 3.44
C ARG A 31 -24.21 -43.74 3.86
N CYS A 32 -25.19 -43.82 2.96
CA CYS A 32 -26.60 -43.49 3.21
C CYS A 32 -27.30 -44.39 4.24
N ASP A 33 -26.79 -45.59 4.50
CA ASP A 33 -27.41 -46.59 5.40
C ASP A 33 -26.93 -46.43 6.85
N TYR A 34 -25.96 -45.53 7.09
CA TYR A 34 -25.36 -45.30 8.40
C TYR A 34 -25.60 -43.87 8.88
N PRO A 35 -26.15 -43.68 10.10
CA PRO A 35 -26.16 -42.36 10.72
C PRO A 35 -24.73 -41.80 10.85
N PRO A 36 -24.53 -40.48 10.76
CA PRO A 36 -25.56 -39.42 10.70
C PRO A 36 -25.95 -39.03 9.26
N CYS A 37 -25.69 -39.90 8.28
CA CYS A 37 -25.89 -39.62 6.87
C CYS A 37 -27.19 -40.22 6.34
N PHE A 38 -27.84 -39.52 5.41
CA PHE A 38 -28.96 -40.05 4.63
C PHE A 38 -28.88 -39.56 3.18
N CYS A 39 -29.56 -40.26 2.29
CA CYS A 39 -29.60 -39.91 0.88
C CYS A 39 -31.03 -39.75 0.37
N ASP A 40 -31.23 -38.77 -0.52
CA ASP A 40 -32.50 -38.60 -1.21
C ASP A 40 -32.56 -39.40 -2.53
N LEU A 41 -33.74 -39.41 -3.15
CA LEU A 41 -33.98 -40.07 -4.44
C LEU A 41 -33.20 -39.42 -5.62
N HIS A 42 -32.67 -38.22 -5.43
CA HIS A 42 -31.92 -37.45 -6.44
C HIS A 42 -30.40 -37.63 -6.31
N GLY A 43 -29.95 -38.53 -5.42
CA GLY A 43 -28.53 -38.80 -5.19
C GLY A 43 -27.83 -37.73 -4.35
N ARG A 44 -28.57 -36.94 -3.56
CA ARG A 44 -27.98 -36.02 -2.59
C ARG A 44 -27.66 -36.77 -1.30
N LEU A 45 -26.39 -36.82 -0.93
CA LEU A 45 -25.92 -37.26 0.38
C LEU A 45 -25.93 -36.06 1.34
N THR A 46 -26.61 -36.20 2.46
CA THR A 46 -26.61 -35.20 3.55
C THR A 46 -26.17 -35.87 4.84
N CYS A 47 -25.16 -35.33 5.52
CA CYS A 47 -24.69 -35.79 6.82
C CYS A 47 -24.71 -34.62 7.81
N ASP A 48 -25.41 -34.77 8.93
CA ASP A 48 -25.49 -33.74 9.98
C ASP A 48 -25.11 -34.33 11.34
N CYS A 49 -23.89 -34.05 11.82
CA CYS A 49 -23.33 -34.69 13.01
C CYS A 49 -23.68 -33.98 14.33
N LYS A 50 -24.80 -33.23 14.38
CA LYS A 50 -25.17 -32.40 15.54
C LYS A 50 -25.26 -33.19 16.86
N GLU A 51 -25.66 -34.46 16.80
CA GLU A 51 -25.83 -35.34 17.96
C GLU A 51 -24.71 -36.38 18.12
N GLU A 52 -23.88 -36.56 17.08
CA GLU A 52 -22.84 -37.59 17.02
C GLU A 52 -21.48 -36.90 16.96
N GLY A 53 -20.71 -36.98 18.06
CA GLY A 53 -19.33 -36.48 18.11
C GLY A 53 -18.33 -37.34 17.34
N GLU A 54 -18.80 -38.29 16.53
CA GLU A 54 -17.98 -39.25 15.81
C GLU A 54 -17.31 -38.64 14.57
N GLU A 55 -16.17 -39.23 14.21
CA GLU A 55 -15.41 -38.88 13.02
C GLU A 55 -16.12 -39.37 11.74
N LEU A 56 -16.38 -38.44 10.83
CA LEU A 56 -17.02 -38.72 9.55
C LEU A 56 -15.97 -39.02 8.47
N VAL A 57 -15.78 -40.30 8.14
CA VAL A 57 -14.90 -40.71 7.04
C VAL A 57 -15.70 -40.84 5.74
N LEU A 58 -15.31 -40.05 4.73
CA LEU A 58 -15.82 -40.08 3.37
C LEU A 58 -14.83 -40.84 2.46
N THR A 59 -15.22 -42.05 2.02
CA THR A 59 -14.35 -42.97 1.26
C THR A 59 -15.12 -43.71 0.16
N THR A 60 -14.43 -44.19 -0.87
CA THR A 60 -14.98 -45.07 -1.92
C THR A 60 -14.86 -46.56 -1.59
N GLU A 61 -14.11 -46.90 -0.54
CA GLU A 61 -13.80 -48.28 -0.15
C GLU A 61 -14.52 -48.70 1.14
N GLY A 62 -14.70 -50.00 1.32
CA GLY A 62 -15.31 -50.59 2.52
C GLY A 62 -16.83 -50.46 2.63
N ASP A 63 -17.34 -50.78 3.82
CA ASP A 63 -18.78 -50.91 4.09
C ASP A 63 -19.51 -49.57 4.21
N ARG A 64 -18.79 -48.45 4.33
CA ARG A 64 -19.35 -47.09 4.42
C ARG A 64 -19.00 -46.25 3.18
N ARG A 65 -18.90 -46.90 2.02
CA ARG A 65 -18.49 -46.26 0.77
C ARG A 65 -19.52 -45.26 0.27
N LEU A 66 -19.05 -44.24 -0.43
CA LEU A 66 -19.89 -43.30 -1.15
C LEU A 66 -20.43 -43.92 -2.44
N SER A 67 -21.72 -43.69 -2.74
CA SER A 67 -22.33 -44.20 -3.97
C SER A 67 -21.81 -43.48 -5.21
N PRO A 68 -21.50 -44.21 -6.31
CA PRO A 68 -21.18 -43.63 -7.61
C PRO A 68 -22.30 -42.75 -8.21
N HIS A 69 -23.53 -42.92 -7.74
CA HIS A 69 -24.69 -42.15 -8.20
C HIS A 69 -24.92 -40.85 -7.41
N THR A 70 -24.02 -40.52 -6.47
CA THR A 70 -24.13 -39.29 -5.67
C THR A 70 -23.90 -38.08 -6.57
N SER A 71 -24.87 -37.16 -6.57
CA SER A 71 -24.85 -35.92 -7.37
C SER A 71 -24.50 -34.69 -6.54
N ARG A 72 -24.75 -34.74 -5.22
CA ARG A 72 -24.46 -33.65 -4.29
C ARG A 72 -24.09 -34.20 -2.93
N ILE A 73 -23.06 -33.64 -2.32
CA ILE A 73 -22.63 -33.97 -0.96
C ILE A 73 -22.78 -32.72 -0.10
N VAL A 74 -23.48 -32.84 1.03
CA VAL A 74 -23.59 -31.80 2.04
C VAL A 74 -23.23 -32.40 3.39
N VAL A 75 -22.16 -31.93 4.00
CA VAL A 75 -21.74 -32.32 5.34
C VAL A 75 -21.80 -31.09 6.24
N SER A 76 -22.52 -31.20 7.36
CA SER A 76 -22.71 -30.09 8.29
C SER A 76 -22.50 -30.48 9.75
N ASN A 77 -21.98 -29.53 10.53
CA ASN A 77 -21.92 -29.58 12.00
C ASN A 77 -21.16 -30.80 12.54
N CYS A 78 -20.06 -31.18 11.89
CA CYS A 78 -19.25 -32.33 12.28
C CYS A 78 -17.97 -31.92 13.02
N SER A 79 -17.61 -32.69 14.05
CA SER A 79 -16.40 -32.46 14.84
C SER A 79 -15.15 -32.75 14.01
N SER A 80 -15.11 -33.90 13.32
CA SER A 80 -14.04 -34.32 12.44
C SER A 80 -14.62 -34.89 11.15
N VAL A 81 -14.10 -34.45 10.00
CA VAL A 81 -14.40 -35.02 8.68
C VAL A 81 -13.09 -35.36 7.99
N ILE A 82 -12.95 -36.61 7.57
CA ILE A 82 -11.82 -37.05 6.76
C ILE A 82 -12.30 -37.31 5.34
N LEU A 83 -11.77 -36.56 4.38
CA LEU A 83 -11.98 -36.81 2.96
C LEU A 83 -10.79 -37.62 2.42
N MET A 84 -11.03 -38.92 2.21
CA MET A 84 -10.00 -39.85 1.75
C MET A 84 -9.57 -39.58 0.31
N ASN A 85 -8.43 -40.15 -0.06
CA ASN A 85 -7.89 -40.02 -1.42
C ASN A 85 -8.88 -40.56 -2.47
N SER A 86 -9.07 -39.79 -3.54
CA SER A 86 -9.89 -40.19 -4.68
C SER A 86 -11.33 -40.58 -4.31
N SER A 87 -11.85 -40.11 -3.17
CA SER A 87 -13.17 -40.47 -2.66
C SER A 87 -14.32 -39.98 -3.55
N LEU A 88 -14.06 -39.02 -4.44
CA LEU A 88 -15.05 -38.45 -5.36
C LEU A 88 -14.90 -38.96 -6.81
N SER A 89 -13.87 -39.76 -7.08
CA SER A 89 -13.48 -40.16 -8.44
C SER A 89 -14.50 -41.05 -9.16
N SER A 90 -15.28 -41.82 -8.40
CA SER A 90 -16.31 -42.72 -8.92
C SER A 90 -17.64 -42.01 -9.26
N MET A 91 -17.82 -40.76 -8.81
CA MET A 91 -19.08 -40.03 -8.91
C MET A 91 -19.17 -39.26 -10.22
N VAL A 92 -19.61 -39.94 -11.28
CA VAL A 92 -19.73 -39.35 -12.63
C VAL A 92 -20.71 -38.17 -12.68
N GLY A 93 -21.72 -38.16 -11.82
CA GLY A 93 -22.77 -37.15 -11.78
C GLY A 93 -22.60 -36.06 -10.71
N LEU A 94 -21.46 -35.99 -10.03
CA LEU A 94 -21.24 -35.03 -8.95
C LEU A 94 -21.29 -33.59 -9.49
N ARG A 95 -22.04 -32.74 -8.80
CA ARG A 95 -22.23 -31.32 -9.14
C ARG A 95 -21.79 -30.37 -8.04
N SER A 96 -21.90 -30.78 -6.78
CA SER A 96 -21.50 -29.92 -5.66
C SER A 96 -21.08 -30.70 -4.44
N VAL A 97 -20.05 -30.21 -3.75
CA VAL A 97 -19.59 -30.67 -2.45
C VAL A 97 -19.57 -29.48 -1.50
N ASP A 98 -20.43 -29.52 -0.49
CA ASP A 98 -20.60 -28.47 0.52
C ASP A 98 -20.16 -29.04 1.88
N LEU A 99 -19.08 -28.49 2.46
CA LEU A 99 -18.57 -28.83 3.80
C LEU A 99 -18.75 -27.60 4.70
N ILE A 100 -19.60 -27.70 5.71
CA ILE A 100 -20.09 -26.54 6.48
C ILE A 100 -19.95 -26.81 7.98
N ASN A 101 -19.38 -25.85 8.73
CA ASN A 101 -19.23 -25.96 10.19
C ASN A 101 -18.51 -27.25 10.59
N VAL A 102 -17.36 -27.52 9.99
CA VAL A 102 -16.54 -28.71 10.32
C VAL A 102 -15.35 -28.27 11.17
N ALA A 103 -15.30 -28.72 12.43
CA ALA A 103 -14.28 -28.24 13.36
C ALA A 103 -12.87 -28.69 12.97
N ASN A 104 -12.70 -29.92 12.45
CA ASN A 104 -11.47 -30.38 11.82
C ASN A 104 -11.77 -31.10 10.49
N LEU A 105 -11.35 -30.51 9.37
CA LEU A 105 -11.43 -31.08 8.05
C LEU A 105 -10.05 -31.58 7.63
N SER A 106 -9.86 -32.89 7.71
CA SER A 106 -8.64 -33.56 7.27
C SER A 106 -8.75 -33.92 5.79
N LEU A 107 -7.91 -33.29 4.98
CA LEU A 107 -7.79 -33.56 3.55
C LEU A 107 -6.57 -34.45 3.29
N VAL A 108 -6.77 -35.50 2.50
CA VAL A 108 -5.67 -36.33 1.98
C VAL A 108 -5.29 -35.82 0.57
N ARG A 109 -4.13 -36.23 0.05
CA ARG A 109 -3.79 -36.01 -1.36
C ARG A 109 -4.94 -36.51 -2.24
N GLN A 110 -5.30 -35.73 -3.27
CA GLN A 110 -6.36 -36.06 -4.21
C GLN A 110 -7.74 -36.26 -3.55
N SER A 111 -7.99 -35.63 -2.40
CA SER A 111 -9.30 -35.68 -1.73
C SER A 111 -10.42 -35.13 -2.60
N PHE A 112 -10.13 -34.11 -3.41
CA PHE A 112 -11.04 -33.55 -4.41
C PHE A 112 -10.68 -33.99 -5.84
N GLU A 113 -10.25 -35.24 -6.02
CA GLU A 113 -10.15 -35.83 -7.35
C GLU A 113 -11.52 -36.21 -7.88
N LEU A 114 -11.94 -35.49 -8.91
CA LEU A 114 -13.21 -35.66 -9.58
C LEU A 114 -13.13 -36.68 -10.71
N SER A 115 -14.28 -37.26 -11.05
CA SER A 115 -14.39 -38.14 -12.21
C SER A 115 -14.04 -37.36 -13.49
N PRO A 116 -13.31 -37.93 -14.46
CA PRO A 116 -13.05 -37.27 -15.74
C PRO A 116 -14.33 -36.99 -16.56
N ARG A 117 -15.45 -37.58 -16.16
CA ARG A 117 -16.77 -37.38 -16.77
C ARG A 117 -17.65 -36.39 -16.01
N SER A 118 -17.31 -36.04 -14.77
CA SER A 118 -18.02 -34.98 -14.06
C SER A 118 -17.62 -33.65 -14.68
N ILE A 119 -18.61 -32.80 -14.92
CA ILE A 119 -18.41 -31.48 -15.49
C ILE A 119 -18.97 -30.44 -14.54
N ARG A 120 -18.24 -29.33 -14.38
CA ARG A 120 -18.71 -28.17 -13.61
C ARG A 120 -19.08 -28.47 -12.16
N THR A 121 -18.23 -29.23 -11.47
CA THR A 121 -18.43 -29.47 -10.03
C THR A 121 -18.06 -28.22 -9.24
N ARG A 122 -18.84 -27.91 -8.20
CA ARG A 122 -18.58 -26.81 -7.28
C ARG A 122 -18.14 -27.33 -5.92
N ILE A 123 -17.09 -26.76 -5.35
CA ILE A 123 -16.57 -27.13 -4.05
C ILE A 123 -16.69 -25.92 -3.14
N SER A 124 -17.42 -26.06 -2.03
CA SER A 124 -17.59 -25.02 -1.03
C SER A 124 -17.20 -25.55 0.35
N VAL A 125 -16.27 -24.87 1.00
CA VAL A 125 -15.82 -25.15 2.37
C VAL A 125 -16.08 -23.90 3.20
N ARG A 126 -16.92 -24.01 4.24
CA ARG A 126 -17.40 -22.86 5.02
C ARG A 126 -17.32 -23.09 6.51
N ASN A 127 -16.77 -22.12 7.25
CA ASN A 127 -16.62 -22.20 8.71
C ASN A 127 -15.91 -23.50 9.13
N CYS A 128 -14.77 -23.80 8.49
CA CYS A 128 -14.00 -25.02 8.75
C CYS A 128 -12.58 -24.71 9.22
N SER A 129 -11.97 -25.65 9.95
CA SER A 129 -10.52 -25.64 10.19
C SER A 129 -9.87 -26.77 9.42
N ILE A 130 -8.79 -26.49 8.71
CA ILE A 130 -7.96 -27.44 7.98
C ILE A 130 -6.55 -27.34 8.56
N ASP A 131 -6.09 -28.38 9.26
CA ASP A 131 -4.75 -28.35 9.88
C ASP A 131 -3.64 -28.30 8.81
N THR A 132 -3.79 -29.09 7.76
CA THR A 132 -2.85 -29.11 6.63
C THR A 132 -3.60 -29.35 5.34
N MET A 133 -3.38 -28.49 4.35
CA MET A 133 -3.83 -28.70 2.99
C MET A 133 -2.68 -29.33 2.21
N PRO A 134 -2.72 -30.64 1.90
CA PRO A 134 -1.59 -31.33 1.29
C PRO A 134 -1.40 -30.93 -0.18
N SER A 135 -0.32 -31.44 -0.79
CA SER A 135 -0.10 -31.31 -2.24
C SER A 135 -1.16 -32.07 -3.05
N PHE A 136 -1.51 -31.52 -4.22
CA PHE A 136 -2.42 -32.13 -5.21
C PHE A 136 -3.79 -32.49 -4.64
N VAL A 137 -4.39 -31.59 -3.86
CA VAL A 137 -5.72 -31.77 -3.27
C VAL A 137 -6.80 -31.84 -4.34
N PHE A 138 -6.68 -30.99 -5.36
CA PHE A 138 -7.63 -30.90 -6.46
C PHE A 138 -7.12 -31.63 -7.70
N ARG A 139 -8.04 -32.31 -8.41
CA ARG A 139 -7.77 -32.88 -9.72
C ARG A 139 -9.08 -33.04 -10.51
N GLY A 140 -9.10 -32.57 -11.75
CA GLY A 140 -10.25 -32.70 -12.64
C GLY A 140 -10.92 -31.35 -12.98
N ASP A 141 -12.12 -31.42 -13.55
CA ASP A 141 -12.92 -30.26 -14.00
C ASP A 141 -13.72 -29.69 -12.81
N VAL A 142 -13.18 -28.65 -12.19
CA VAL A 142 -13.79 -27.96 -11.05
C VAL A 142 -14.17 -26.55 -11.50
N GLU A 143 -15.45 -26.22 -11.58
CA GLU A 143 -15.91 -24.90 -12.05
C GLU A 143 -15.68 -23.82 -10.99
N ASN A 144 -15.95 -24.12 -9.72
CA ASN A 144 -15.85 -23.15 -8.64
C ASN A 144 -15.28 -23.77 -7.37
N ILE A 145 -14.26 -23.13 -6.80
CA ILE A 145 -13.67 -23.46 -5.51
C ILE A 145 -13.83 -22.25 -4.60
N SER A 146 -14.57 -22.42 -3.51
CA SER A 146 -14.84 -21.35 -2.55
C SER A 146 -14.52 -21.79 -1.13
N PHE A 147 -13.62 -21.06 -0.47
CA PHE A 147 -13.34 -21.15 0.95
C PHE A 147 -13.85 -19.88 1.63
N GLU A 148 -14.69 -20.04 2.66
CA GLU A 148 -15.32 -18.92 3.40
C GLU A 148 -15.16 -19.14 4.91
N ASN A 149 -14.55 -18.20 5.63
CA ASN A 149 -14.30 -18.32 7.08
C ASN A 149 -13.51 -19.60 7.41
N VAL A 150 -12.44 -19.89 6.66
CA VAL A 150 -11.65 -21.11 6.83
C VAL A 150 -10.28 -20.80 7.43
N ARG A 151 -9.90 -21.54 8.47
CA ARG A 151 -8.53 -21.56 8.99
C ARG A 151 -7.75 -22.67 8.32
N ILE A 152 -6.57 -22.34 7.80
CA ILE A 152 -5.63 -23.29 7.19
C ILE A 152 -4.31 -23.18 7.94
N GLY A 153 -3.92 -24.23 8.66
CA GLY A 153 -2.66 -24.24 9.41
C GLY A 153 -1.44 -24.24 8.47
N GLN A 154 -1.33 -25.26 7.64
CA GLN A 154 -0.24 -25.38 6.66
C GLN A 154 -0.79 -25.52 5.24
N LEU A 155 -0.35 -24.65 4.33
CA LEU A 155 -0.59 -24.74 2.90
C LEU A 155 0.65 -25.30 2.20
N SER A 156 0.63 -26.59 1.84
CA SER A 156 1.77 -27.24 1.21
C SER A 156 1.99 -26.80 -0.24
N ALA A 157 3.19 -27.06 -0.76
CA ALA A 157 3.49 -26.86 -2.17
C ALA A 157 2.51 -27.69 -3.03
N PHE A 158 2.08 -27.13 -4.16
CA PHE A 158 1.18 -27.74 -5.13
C PHE A 158 -0.22 -28.10 -4.59
N SER A 159 -0.67 -27.51 -3.47
CA SER A 159 -2.04 -27.72 -2.98
C SER A 159 -3.09 -27.38 -4.03
N PHE A 160 -2.92 -26.24 -4.70
CA PHE A 160 -3.70 -25.84 -5.86
C PHE A 160 -2.85 -26.01 -7.12
N ALA A 161 -2.99 -27.15 -7.77
CA ALA A 161 -2.32 -27.46 -9.02
C ALA A 161 -3.23 -28.27 -9.93
N ASN A 162 -2.98 -28.23 -11.24
CA ASN A 162 -3.73 -28.99 -12.24
C ASN A 162 -5.26 -28.77 -12.19
N LEU A 163 -5.68 -27.55 -11.86
CA LEU A 163 -7.08 -27.14 -12.01
C LEU A 163 -7.36 -26.95 -13.51
N VAL A 164 -8.46 -27.52 -14.00
CA VAL A 164 -8.85 -27.47 -15.40
C VAL A 164 -10.26 -26.87 -15.49
N HIS A 165 -10.44 -25.91 -16.39
CA HIS A 165 -11.70 -25.18 -16.61
C HIS A 165 -12.29 -24.53 -15.34
N THR A 166 -11.44 -24.08 -14.42
CA THR A 166 -11.90 -23.39 -13.23
C THR A 166 -12.30 -21.96 -13.57
N ASP A 167 -13.56 -21.63 -13.34
CA ASP A 167 -14.07 -20.28 -13.56
C ASP A 167 -13.70 -19.39 -12.38
N THR A 168 -13.91 -19.85 -11.14
CA THR A 168 -13.68 -19.03 -9.95
C THR A 168 -12.92 -19.79 -8.86
N LEU A 169 -11.86 -19.18 -8.34
CA LEU A 169 -11.19 -19.55 -7.09
C LEU A 169 -11.32 -18.38 -6.10
N ARG A 170 -12.07 -18.59 -5.01
CA ARG A 170 -12.37 -17.57 -4.01
C ARG A 170 -11.90 -18.01 -2.61
N LEU A 171 -11.07 -17.19 -1.99
CA LEU A 171 -10.69 -17.28 -0.58
C LEU A 171 -11.24 -16.05 0.13
N GLU A 172 -12.18 -16.25 1.05
CA GLU A 172 -12.87 -15.16 1.75
C GLU A 172 -12.81 -15.35 3.26
N ASN A 173 -12.39 -14.29 3.96
CA ASN A 173 -12.21 -14.29 5.41
C ASN A 173 -11.43 -15.53 5.90
N CYS A 174 -10.38 -15.89 5.17
CA CYS A 174 -9.57 -17.05 5.49
C CYS A 174 -8.35 -16.63 6.33
N GLN A 175 -7.83 -17.56 7.12
CA GLN A 175 -6.58 -17.38 7.85
C GLN A 175 -5.62 -18.51 7.46
N ILE A 176 -4.52 -18.17 6.79
CA ILE A 176 -3.49 -19.12 6.38
C ILE A 176 -2.24 -18.84 7.20
N GLU A 177 -1.90 -19.73 8.13
CA GLU A 177 -0.78 -19.49 9.06
C GLU A 177 0.57 -19.65 8.38
N ASN A 178 0.77 -20.79 7.73
CA ASN A 178 2.02 -21.12 7.05
C ASN A 178 1.74 -21.54 5.62
N MET A 179 2.61 -21.12 4.71
CA MET A 179 2.54 -21.49 3.30
C MET A 179 3.92 -21.84 2.78
N GLU A 180 3.95 -22.85 1.92
CA GLU A 180 5.15 -23.22 1.17
C GLU A 180 5.18 -22.47 -0.18
N ALA A 181 6.40 -22.31 -0.71
CA ALA A 181 6.56 -21.89 -2.09
C ALA A 181 5.82 -22.85 -3.03
N GLN A 182 5.24 -22.31 -4.09
CA GLN A 182 4.49 -23.03 -5.12
C GLN A 182 3.20 -23.68 -4.61
N ALA A 183 2.62 -23.20 -3.52
CA ALA A 183 1.30 -23.62 -3.04
C ALA A 183 0.22 -23.57 -4.13
N PHE A 184 0.29 -22.54 -4.98
CA PHE A 184 -0.53 -22.38 -6.17
C PHE A 184 0.37 -22.45 -7.39
N LYS A 185 0.18 -23.45 -8.26
CA LYS A 185 1.09 -23.68 -9.37
C LYS A 185 0.41 -24.14 -10.64
N LYS A 186 0.72 -23.48 -11.77
CA LYS A 186 0.43 -23.93 -13.13
C LYS A 186 -1.01 -24.39 -13.32
N PHE A 187 -1.92 -23.43 -13.19
CA PHE A 187 -3.31 -23.64 -13.53
C PHE A 187 -3.92 -22.34 -14.06
N ASP A 188 -5.05 -22.52 -14.75
CA ASP A 188 -5.76 -21.43 -15.37
C ASP A 188 -7.09 -21.21 -14.62
N VAL A 189 -7.44 -19.94 -14.40
CA VAL A 189 -8.67 -19.58 -13.71
C VAL A 189 -9.31 -18.32 -14.31
N GLY A 190 -10.64 -18.25 -14.34
CA GLY A 190 -11.34 -17.01 -14.74
C GLY A 190 -11.11 -15.87 -13.74
N TYR A 191 -11.54 -16.08 -12.50
CA TYR A 191 -11.52 -15.14 -11.39
C TYR A 191 -10.72 -15.70 -10.22
N LEU A 192 -9.64 -15.02 -9.84
CA LEU A 192 -8.87 -15.31 -8.64
C LEU A 192 -9.11 -14.21 -7.61
N HIS A 193 -9.93 -14.51 -6.60
CA HIS A 193 -10.34 -13.55 -5.57
C HIS A 193 -9.83 -13.98 -4.21
N VAL A 194 -9.06 -13.10 -3.56
CA VAL A 194 -8.63 -13.22 -2.17
C VAL A 194 -9.17 -12.01 -1.43
N ILE A 195 -10.10 -12.24 -0.50
CA ILE A 195 -10.92 -11.22 0.16
C ILE A 195 -10.79 -11.39 1.67
N ASP A 196 -10.50 -10.31 2.38
CA ASP A 196 -10.41 -10.23 3.85
C ASP A 196 -9.59 -11.36 4.48
N THR A 197 -8.57 -11.84 3.74
CA THR A 197 -7.78 -13.00 4.11
C THR A 197 -6.47 -12.57 4.77
N ILE A 198 -6.09 -13.28 5.83
CA ILE A 198 -4.82 -13.08 6.52
C ILE A 198 -3.86 -14.16 6.07
N PHE A 199 -2.79 -13.75 5.40
CA PHE A 199 -1.61 -14.58 5.21
C PHE A 199 -0.70 -14.38 6.42
N GLY A 200 -0.09 -15.46 6.92
CA GLY A 200 0.77 -15.42 8.11
C GLY A 200 2.05 -14.58 7.94
N ASP A 201 3.08 -14.93 8.70
CA ASP A 201 4.27 -14.08 8.86
C ASP A 201 5.01 -13.80 7.55
N GLN A 202 4.93 -14.72 6.58
CA GLN A 202 5.59 -14.54 5.30
C GLN A 202 4.77 -15.14 4.16
N VAL A 203 4.75 -14.44 3.03
CA VAL A 203 4.40 -14.96 1.71
C VAL A 203 5.71 -15.27 0.97
N PRO A 204 6.13 -16.55 0.87
CA PRO A 204 7.37 -16.94 0.20
C PRO A 204 7.40 -16.58 -1.28
N SER A 205 8.60 -16.52 -1.84
CA SER A 205 8.80 -16.42 -3.29
C SER A 205 8.11 -17.58 -4.00
N ARG A 206 7.48 -17.29 -5.13
CA ARG A 206 6.78 -18.24 -5.99
C ARG A 206 5.63 -18.95 -5.30
N THR A 207 5.00 -18.35 -4.29
CA THR A 207 3.79 -18.90 -3.65
C THR A 207 2.69 -19.12 -4.69
N MET A 208 2.44 -18.10 -5.51
CA MET A 208 1.64 -18.18 -6.72
C MET A 208 2.58 -18.21 -7.91
N ASN A 209 2.73 -19.38 -8.54
CA ASN A 209 3.71 -19.60 -9.59
C ASN A 209 3.04 -19.99 -10.91
N ASP A 210 3.17 -19.12 -11.90
CA ASP A 210 2.75 -19.37 -13.28
C ASP A 210 1.24 -19.68 -13.35
N ILE A 211 0.44 -18.83 -12.70
CA ILE A 211 -1.03 -18.91 -12.70
C ILE A 211 -1.55 -18.01 -13.83
N GLU A 212 -2.35 -18.54 -14.74
CA GLU A 212 -3.02 -17.74 -15.76
C GLU A 212 -4.42 -17.33 -15.26
N VAL A 213 -4.71 -16.03 -15.25
CA VAL A 213 -5.99 -15.48 -14.81
C VAL A 213 -6.65 -14.76 -15.99
N TYR A 214 -7.84 -15.18 -16.42
CA TYR A 214 -8.44 -14.64 -17.65
C TYR A 214 -9.22 -13.35 -17.46
N HIS A 215 -9.86 -13.16 -16.30
CA HIS A 215 -10.75 -12.03 -16.05
C HIS A 215 -10.16 -11.09 -15.00
N LYS A 216 -10.14 -11.50 -13.74
CA LYS A 216 -9.78 -10.61 -12.64
C LYS A 216 -8.92 -11.31 -11.61
N PHE A 217 -7.79 -10.70 -11.31
CA PHE A 217 -6.99 -11.00 -10.14
C PHE A 217 -7.27 -9.93 -9.09
N MET A 218 -7.78 -10.33 -7.92
CA MET A 218 -8.21 -9.41 -6.87
C MET A 218 -7.65 -9.82 -5.51
N LEU A 219 -6.93 -8.89 -4.89
CA LEU A 219 -6.61 -8.87 -3.47
C LEU A 219 -7.39 -7.72 -2.85
N ASN A 220 -8.33 -8.01 -1.94
CA ASN A 220 -9.13 -6.99 -1.27
C ASN A 220 -9.13 -7.25 0.25
N GLY A 221 -8.76 -6.26 1.06
CA GLY A 221 -8.76 -6.45 2.52
C GLY A 221 -7.71 -7.44 3.03
N VAL A 222 -6.69 -7.75 2.21
CA VAL A 222 -5.71 -8.80 2.52
C VAL A 222 -4.64 -8.25 3.46
N LYS A 223 -4.33 -9.01 4.52
CA LYS A 223 -3.22 -8.70 5.43
C LYS A 223 -2.03 -9.63 5.15
N MET A 224 -0.85 -9.03 4.95
CA MET A 224 0.41 -9.73 4.74
C MET A 224 1.49 -9.08 5.61
N SER A 225 2.30 -9.88 6.31
CA SER A 225 3.48 -9.33 7.00
C SER A 225 4.61 -9.12 6.00
N THR A 226 5.40 -10.14 5.66
CA THR A 226 6.47 -10.02 4.67
C THR A 226 6.11 -10.69 3.35
N VAL A 227 6.09 -9.95 2.25
CA VAL A 227 5.90 -10.48 0.89
C VAL A 227 7.25 -10.50 0.16
N ARG A 228 7.73 -11.71 -0.14
CA ARG A 228 9.02 -11.92 -0.81
C ARG A 228 8.98 -11.59 -2.30
N SER A 229 10.15 -11.38 -2.90
CA SER A 229 10.31 -11.24 -4.36
C SER A 229 9.66 -12.40 -5.12
N GLU A 230 9.01 -12.09 -6.24
CA GLU A 230 8.27 -13.06 -7.08
C GLU A 230 7.23 -13.90 -6.31
N ALA A 231 6.68 -13.42 -5.19
CA ALA A 231 5.66 -14.15 -4.44
C ALA A 231 4.41 -14.41 -5.29
N PHE A 232 4.02 -13.42 -6.10
CA PHE A 232 2.85 -13.45 -6.97
C PHE A 232 3.28 -13.38 -8.44
N ILE A 233 3.43 -14.54 -9.09
CA ILE A 233 3.67 -14.67 -10.53
C ILE A 233 2.34 -15.00 -11.20
N VAL A 234 1.64 -13.96 -11.69
CA VAL A 234 0.29 -14.07 -12.26
C VAL A 234 0.27 -13.54 -13.68
N ARG A 235 -0.31 -14.32 -14.60
CA ARG A 235 -0.29 -14.02 -16.03
C ARG A 235 -1.65 -13.68 -16.59
N SER A 236 -1.63 -12.68 -17.45
CA SER A 236 -2.73 -12.30 -18.34
C SER A 236 -4.08 -11.85 -17.73
N PRO A 237 -4.19 -11.35 -16.47
CA PRO A 237 -5.46 -10.81 -15.97
C PRO A 237 -5.88 -9.58 -16.77
N ARG A 238 -7.15 -9.50 -17.17
CA ARG A 238 -7.72 -8.28 -17.76
C ARG A 238 -7.82 -7.15 -16.76
N THR A 239 -7.99 -7.48 -15.48
CA THR A 239 -8.03 -6.49 -14.40
C THR A 239 -7.24 -7.02 -13.20
N VAL A 240 -6.33 -6.19 -12.71
CA VAL A 240 -5.62 -6.42 -11.45
C VAL A 240 -6.14 -5.42 -10.43
N ALA A 241 -6.59 -5.90 -9.28
CA ALA A 241 -7.10 -5.06 -8.21
C ALA A 241 -6.43 -5.44 -6.89
N ILE A 242 -5.62 -4.54 -6.33
CA ILE A 242 -4.99 -4.66 -5.01
C ILE A 242 -5.54 -3.52 -4.17
N GLN A 243 -6.49 -3.83 -3.29
CA GLN A 243 -7.31 -2.82 -2.62
C GLN A 243 -7.43 -3.08 -1.13
N ASN A 244 -7.45 -2.03 -0.33
CA ASN A 244 -7.67 -2.13 1.13
C ASN A 244 -6.71 -3.13 1.81
N CYS A 245 -5.52 -3.37 1.25
CA CYS A 245 -4.57 -4.34 1.78
C CYS A 245 -3.62 -3.68 2.78
N ILE A 246 -3.17 -4.46 3.75
CA ILE A 246 -2.15 -4.06 4.73
C ILE A 246 -0.94 -4.96 4.54
N ILE A 247 0.18 -4.37 4.11
CA ILE A 247 1.41 -5.09 3.79
C ILE A 247 2.53 -4.49 4.63
N GLU A 248 3.07 -5.24 5.59
CA GLU A 248 4.10 -4.71 6.50
C GLU A 248 5.45 -4.53 5.79
N SER A 249 5.85 -5.48 4.93
CA SER A 249 7.07 -5.39 4.14
C SER A 249 6.87 -5.99 2.75
N LEU A 250 7.21 -5.22 1.71
CA LEU A 250 7.13 -5.63 0.31
C LEU A 250 8.54 -5.60 -0.32
N GLU A 251 9.03 -6.77 -0.72
CA GLU A 251 10.31 -6.90 -1.43
C GLU A 251 10.19 -6.49 -2.91
N GLY A 252 11.36 -6.29 -3.55
CA GLY A 252 11.43 -5.93 -4.97
C GLY A 252 10.77 -6.99 -5.85
N GLU A 253 10.00 -6.56 -6.85
CA GLU A 253 9.28 -7.45 -7.78
C GLU A 253 8.43 -8.53 -7.08
N ALA A 254 7.90 -8.24 -5.89
CA ALA A 254 7.01 -9.15 -5.16
C ALA A 254 5.77 -9.54 -5.97
N PHE A 255 5.27 -8.61 -6.79
CA PHE A 255 4.23 -8.83 -7.79
C PHE A 255 4.85 -8.86 -9.19
N ASP A 256 5.05 -10.06 -9.75
CA ASP A 256 5.37 -10.26 -11.18
C ASP A 256 4.05 -10.56 -11.91
N VAL A 257 3.38 -9.50 -12.35
CA VAL A 257 2.04 -9.60 -12.95
C VAL A 257 2.06 -9.06 -14.37
N THR A 258 1.73 -9.91 -15.34
CA THR A 258 1.61 -9.51 -16.76
C THR A 258 0.15 -9.21 -17.11
N ALA A 259 -0.32 -7.98 -16.91
CA ALA A 259 -1.73 -7.62 -17.09
C ALA A 259 -2.11 -7.34 -18.56
N ARG A 260 -3.34 -7.69 -18.96
CA ARG A 260 -3.93 -7.37 -20.28
C ARG A 260 -4.79 -6.10 -20.28
N GLY A 261 -4.87 -5.42 -19.15
CA GLY A 261 -5.77 -4.27 -18.97
C GLY A 261 -5.43 -3.48 -17.70
N THR A 262 -6.44 -2.85 -17.13
CA THR A 262 -6.28 -1.89 -16.02
C THR A 262 -5.73 -2.54 -14.75
N VAL A 263 -4.79 -1.84 -14.11
CA VAL A 263 -4.25 -2.17 -12.79
C VAL A 263 -4.71 -1.11 -11.79
N ILE A 264 -5.28 -1.55 -10.67
CA ILE A 264 -5.83 -0.68 -9.63
C ILE A 264 -5.17 -1.04 -8.30
N ILE A 265 -4.42 -0.10 -7.74
CA ILE A 265 -3.76 -0.20 -6.44
C ILE A 265 -4.27 0.96 -5.58
N GLN A 266 -5.24 0.70 -4.70
CA GLN A 266 -5.88 1.77 -3.92
C GLN A 266 -6.17 1.42 -2.47
N ASN A 267 -6.19 2.42 -1.61
CA ASN A 267 -6.53 2.27 -0.18
C ASN A 267 -5.61 1.28 0.55
N ASN A 268 -4.37 1.09 0.11
CA ASN A 268 -3.45 0.16 0.74
C ASN A 268 -2.53 0.86 1.74
N THR A 269 -2.08 0.11 2.73
CA THR A 269 -1.05 0.54 3.69
C THR A 269 0.18 -0.32 3.52
N PHE A 270 1.29 0.31 3.15
CA PHE A 270 2.58 -0.31 2.97
C PHE A 270 3.53 0.13 4.09
N GLY A 271 4.06 -0.82 4.87
CA GLY A 271 5.02 -0.55 5.93
C GLY A 271 6.40 -0.21 5.35
N SER A 272 7.12 -1.21 4.85
CA SER A 272 8.41 -1.03 4.17
C SER A 272 8.37 -1.47 2.71
N LEU A 273 8.79 -0.60 1.80
CA LEU A 273 8.93 -0.89 0.38
C LEU A 273 10.39 -0.97 -0.05
N SER A 274 10.79 -2.10 -0.61
CA SER A 274 12.12 -2.30 -1.20
C SER A 274 12.18 -1.73 -2.62
N MET A 275 13.39 -1.49 -3.13
CA MET A 275 13.63 -1.07 -4.51
C MET A 275 12.92 -1.98 -5.53
N GLY A 276 12.15 -1.39 -6.46
CA GLY A 276 11.46 -2.10 -7.53
C GLY A 276 10.22 -2.90 -7.11
N ALA A 277 9.60 -2.60 -5.97
CA ALA A 277 8.46 -3.36 -5.44
C ALA A 277 7.30 -3.55 -6.44
N PHE A 278 7.02 -2.55 -7.27
CA PHE A 278 5.94 -2.58 -8.27
C PHE A 278 6.42 -2.77 -9.73
N LEU A 279 7.73 -2.89 -9.94
CA LEU A 279 8.32 -2.95 -11.28
C LEU A 279 7.93 -4.22 -12.05
N GLY A 280 7.63 -5.31 -11.33
CA GLY A 280 7.17 -6.58 -11.90
C GLY A 280 5.76 -6.50 -12.50
N ILE A 281 5.00 -5.43 -12.28
CA ILE A 281 3.70 -5.21 -12.90
C ILE A 281 3.90 -4.60 -14.29
N ARG A 282 3.65 -5.40 -15.33
CA ARG A 282 3.90 -5.06 -16.74
C ARG A 282 2.70 -5.44 -17.60
N ALA A 283 2.57 -4.83 -18.79
CA ALA A 283 1.54 -5.27 -19.73
C ALA A 283 1.97 -6.58 -20.43
N ASP A 284 0.99 -7.41 -20.74
CA ASP A 284 1.16 -8.62 -21.54
C ASP A 284 1.58 -8.23 -22.98
N PRO A 285 2.74 -8.68 -23.48
CA PRO A 285 3.20 -8.35 -24.83
C PRO A 285 2.27 -8.90 -25.91
N GLU A 286 1.57 -10.01 -25.67
CA GLU A 286 0.68 -10.62 -26.65
C GLU A 286 -0.66 -9.88 -26.78
N ALA A 287 -1.06 -9.14 -25.74
CA ALA A 287 -2.24 -8.28 -25.78
C ALA A 287 -2.04 -7.03 -26.66
N ARG A 288 -0.79 -6.70 -27.02
CA ARG A 288 -0.47 -5.65 -28.00
C ARG A 288 -0.79 -6.18 -29.40
N THR A 289 -2.07 -6.12 -29.79
CA THR A 289 -2.45 -6.49 -31.16
C THR A 289 -1.70 -5.62 -32.19
N PRO A 290 -1.10 -6.22 -33.23
CA PRO A 290 -0.36 -5.49 -34.26
C PRO A 290 -1.20 -4.53 -35.11
N ALA A 291 -2.52 -4.51 -34.92
CA ALA A 291 -3.48 -3.66 -35.65
C ALA A 291 -4.05 -2.50 -34.81
N SER A 292 -3.80 -2.46 -33.49
CA SER A 292 -4.12 -1.29 -32.67
C SER A 292 -2.96 -0.29 -32.76
N LEU A 293 -3.27 0.95 -33.10
CA LEU A 293 -2.30 2.06 -33.11
C LEU A 293 -1.48 2.07 -31.80
N PRO A 294 -0.23 2.54 -31.83
CA PRO A 294 0.72 2.46 -30.70
C PRO A 294 0.37 3.37 -29.50
N THR A 295 -0.91 3.66 -29.26
CA THR A 295 -1.36 4.81 -28.47
C THR A 295 -2.29 4.47 -27.31
N THR A 296 -2.79 3.24 -27.15
CA THR A 296 -3.64 2.91 -26.00
C THR A 296 -2.82 2.21 -24.92
N LEU A 297 -2.09 2.99 -24.13
CA LEU A 297 -1.54 2.53 -22.86
C LEU A 297 -2.69 2.09 -21.94
N HIS A 298 -2.49 1.03 -21.17
CA HIS A 298 -3.44 0.63 -20.14
C HIS A 298 -3.34 1.58 -18.94
N ASP A 299 -4.38 1.67 -18.11
CA ASP A 299 -4.34 2.52 -16.93
C ASP A 299 -3.73 1.78 -15.73
N LEU A 300 -2.80 2.43 -15.02
CA LEU A 300 -2.33 2.01 -13.70
C LEU A 300 -2.73 3.10 -12.70
N ILE A 301 -3.72 2.79 -11.87
CA ILE A 301 -4.30 3.70 -10.89
C ILE A 301 -3.66 3.40 -9.53
N PHE A 302 -2.92 4.36 -8.98
CA PHE A 302 -2.30 4.29 -7.66
C PHE A 302 -2.83 5.41 -6.77
N LYS A 303 -3.91 5.13 -6.02
CA LYS A 303 -4.66 6.19 -5.29
C LYS A 303 -4.88 5.88 -3.83
N ASN A 304 -4.78 6.90 -2.98
CA ASN A 304 -5.09 6.80 -1.55
C ASN A 304 -4.30 5.67 -0.86
N ASN A 305 -3.00 5.59 -1.11
CA ASN A 305 -2.14 4.59 -0.48
C ASN A 305 -1.26 5.29 0.56
N SER A 306 -0.98 4.60 1.67
CA SER A 306 -0.02 5.05 2.67
C SER A 306 1.26 4.23 2.61
N VAL A 307 2.41 4.89 2.78
CA VAL A 307 3.74 4.27 2.78
C VAL A 307 4.53 4.81 3.96
N ALA A 308 4.98 3.95 4.87
CA ALA A 308 5.74 4.38 6.04
C ALA A 308 7.24 4.51 5.74
N ASN A 309 7.89 3.48 5.21
CA ASN A 309 9.31 3.45 4.88
C ASN A 309 9.51 2.97 3.46
N PHE A 310 10.38 3.63 2.68
CA PHE A 310 10.60 3.23 1.30
C PHE A 310 11.99 3.59 0.80
N GLU A 311 12.60 2.67 0.04
CA GLU A 311 13.91 2.87 -0.58
C GLU A 311 13.82 3.74 -1.84
N GLU A 312 14.97 4.25 -2.30
CA GLU A 312 15.09 4.92 -3.60
C GLU A 312 14.66 3.97 -4.73
N GLY A 313 13.68 4.38 -5.55
CA GLY A 313 13.16 3.54 -6.63
C GLY A 313 12.26 2.38 -6.17
N SER A 314 11.73 2.40 -4.96
CA SER A 314 10.69 1.46 -4.53
C SER A 314 9.39 1.57 -5.34
N MET A 315 8.98 2.80 -5.67
CA MET A 315 7.79 3.13 -6.46
C MET A 315 8.09 3.28 -7.95
N MET A 316 8.83 2.31 -8.52
CA MET A 316 9.06 2.23 -9.96
C MET A 316 7.91 1.51 -10.66
N PHE A 317 7.37 2.13 -11.71
CA PHE A 317 6.29 1.58 -12.53
C PHE A 317 6.70 1.47 -14.01
N ASP A 318 6.13 0.50 -14.73
CA ASP A 318 6.31 0.36 -16.19
C ASP A 318 5.48 1.41 -16.96
N ARG A 319 6.07 2.59 -17.16
CA ARG A 319 5.49 3.70 -17.92
C ARG A 319 5.47 3.47 -19.44
N SER A 320 6.12 2.41 -19.93
CA SER A 320 6.08 2.07 -21.37
C SER A 320 4.81 1.33 -21.75
N SER A 321 4.19 0.70 -20.77
CA SER A 321 2.98 -0.10 -20.92
C SER A 321 1.74 0.56 -20.32
N PHE A 322 1.92 1.38 -19.28
CA PHE A 322 0.83 1.97 -18.53
C PHE A 322 0.88 3.50 -18.48
N ARG A 323 -0.31 4.11 -18.52
CA ARG A 323 -0.54 5.48 -18.08
C ARG A 323 -0.76 5.47 -16.57
N LEU A 324 0.16 6.10 -15.84
CA LEU A 324 0.14 6.16 -14.38
C LEU A 324 -0.76 7.30 -13.90
N GLU A 325 -1.76 6.97 -13.08
CA GLU A 325 -2.53 7.93 -12.29
C GLU A 325 -2.13 7.81 -10.82
N LEU A 326 -1.30 8.73 -10.36
CA LEU A 326 -0.86 8.82 -8.96
C LEU A 326 -1.66 9.92 -8.25
N ASP A 327 -2.29 9.60 -7.13
CA ASP A 327 -3.03 10.59 -6.34
C ASP A 327 -3.15 10.19 -4.87
N ASN A 328 -3.24 11.17 -3.96
CA ASN A 328 -3.43 10.93 -2.53
C ASN A 328 -2.44 9.91 -1.91
N LEU A 329 -1.14 10.02 -2.24
CA LEU A 329 -0.10 9.20 -1.63
C LEU A 329 0.32 9.79 -0.29
N LEU A 330 0.00 9.11 0.80
CA LEU A 330 0.43 9.48 2.15
C LEU A 330 1.78 8.86 2.48
N VAL A 331 2.80 9.70 2.68
CA VAL A 331 4.03 9.29 3.35
C VAL A 331 3.75 9.36 4.86
N ASP A 332 3.63 8.19 5.50
CA ASP A 332 3.33 8.07 6.93
C ASP A 332 4.59 8.35 7.78
N GLN A 333 5.14 9.54 7.57
CA GLN A 333 6.26 10.12 8.30
C GLN A 333 5.95 11.59 8.59
N PRO A 334 6.49 12.15 9.68
CA PRO A 334 6.32 13.56 9.97
C PRO A 334 6.93 14.43 8.86
N CYS A 335 6.19 15.43 8.40
CA CYS A 335 6.64 16.33 7.32
C CYS A 335 7.97 17.04 7.67
N ASP A 336 8.99 16.92 6.83
CA ASP A 336 10.24 17.66 6.95
C ASP A 336 10.61 18.33 5.62
N CYS A 337 10.80 19.65 5.65
CA CYS A 337 11.22 20.48 4.53
C CYS A 337 12.44 19.94 3.77
N GLN A 338 13.37 19.25 4.44
CA GLN A 338 14.54 18.66 3.79
C GLN A 338 14.19 17.37 3.04
N MET A 339 13.20 16.62 3.53
CA MET A 339 12.83 15.30 3.02
C MET A 339 11.75 15.36 1.94
N LEU A 340 10.86 16.36 1.96
CA LEU A 340 9.83 16.54 0.92
C LEU A 340 10.37 16.43 -0.53
N PRO A 341 11.44 17.16 -0.93
CA PRO A 341 11.97 17.05 -2.28
C PRO A 341 12.60 15.68 -2.56
N VAL A 342 13.16 15.01 -1.53
CA VAL A 342 13.73 13.67 -1.65
C VAL A 342 12.64 12.65 -1.91
N TRP A 343 11.57 12.66 -1.10
CA TRP A 343 10.42 11.77 -1.28
C TRP A 343 9.75 11.97 -2.64
N LYS A 344 9.50 13.22 -3.02
CA LYS A 344 8.93 13.57 -4.33
C LYS A 344 9.80 13.03 -5.48
N ASN A 345 11.11 13.24 -5.42
CA ASN A 345 12.03 12.75 -6.45
C ASN A 345 12.10 11.22 -6.49
N ASN A 346 12.09 10.54 -5.34
CA ASN A 346 12.14 9.08 -5.28
C ASN A 346 10.92 8.41 -5.94
N VAL A 347 9.76 9.09 -5.93
CA VAL A 347 8.53 8.60 -6.59
C VAL A 347 8.47 9.01 -8.06
N LEU A 348 8.76 10.26 -8.37
CA LEU A 348 8.54 10.81 -9.71
C LEU A 348 9.73 10.61 -10.67
N ASN A 349 10.95 10.68 -10.16
CA ASN A 349 12.18 10.70 -10.96
C ASN A 349 13.17 9.62 -10.53
N TYR A 350 12.88 8.39 -10.93
CA TYR A 350 13.73 7.23 -10.68
C TYR A 350 14.64 6.87 -11.86
N THR A 351 14.88 7.77 -12.81
CA THR A 351 15.70 7.51 -14.03
C THR A 351 17.12 7.02 -13.68
N ASN A 352 17.73 7.60 -12.66
CA ASN A 352 19.06 7.22 -12.17
C ASN A 352 19.07 5.84 -11.51
N VAL A 353 18.00 5.47 -10.79
CA VAL A 353 17.87 4.14 -10.18
C VAL A 353 17.59 3.10 -11.24
N TYR A 354 16.69 3.40 -12.17
CA TYR A 354 16.31 2.53 -13.28
C TYR A 354 17.53 2.10 -14.10
N THR A 355 18.38 3.06 -14.50
CA THR A 355 19.63 2.75 -15.23
C THR A 355 20.58 1.88 -14.41
N ARG A 356 20.77 2.15 -13.12
CA ARG A 356 21.60 1.31 -12.22
C ARG A 356 21.04 -0.11 -12.07
N PHE A 357 19.72 -0.25 -11.92
CA PHE A 357 19.04 -1.53 -11.74
C PHE A 357 19.27 -2.45 -12.94
N TYR A 358 19.02 -1.97 -14.16
CA TYR A 358 19.20 -2.76 -15.38
C TYR A 358 20.66 -2.93 -15.81
N THR A 359 21.54 -1.97 -15.51
CA THR A 359 22.99 -2.14 -15.74
C THR A 359 23.55 -3.29 -14.90
N ARG A 360 23.02 -3.50 -13.69
CA ARG A 360 23.44 -4.59 -12.81
C ARG A 360 22.92 -5.96 -13.24
N GLN A 361 21.81 -6.02 -13.97
CA GLN A 361 21.18 -7.28 -14.42
C GLN A 361 21.72 -7.80 -15.77
N ASN A 362 22.77 -7.20 -16.37
CA ASN A 362 23.34 -7.62 -17.67
C ASN A 362 22.29 -7.72 -18.81
N ALA A 363 21.19 -6.97 -18.73
CA ALA A 363 20.20 -6.92 -19.80
C ALA A 363 20.77 -6.12 -20.99
N VAL A 364 20.95 -6.80 -22.12
CA VAL A 364 21.40 -6.20 -23.37
C VAL A 364 20.30 -5.26 -23.87
N LEU A 365 20.60 -3.95 -23.85
CA LEU A 365 19.79 -2.79 -24.24
C LEU A 365 18.80 -2.30 -23.16
N PRO A 366 19.02 -1.10 -22.57
CA PRO A 366 17.92 -0.40 -21.91
C PRO A 366 16.83 -0.14 -22.97
N PRO A 367 15.54 -0.39 -22.67
CA PRO A 367 14.48 0.09 -23.54
C PRO A 367 14.71 1.58 -23.74
N THR A 368 14.77 2.00 -25.00
CA THR A 368 14.96 3.40 -25.39
C THR A 368 13.99 4.24 -24.58
N LEU A 369 14.52 5.07 -23.68
CA LEU A 369 13.78 6.05 -22.89
C LEU A 369 13.08 6.97 -23.89
N SER A 370 11.86 6.61 -24.30
CA SER A 370 10.93 7.58 -24.86
C SER A 370 10.80 8.70 -23.82
N PRO A 371 10.59 9.96 -24.25
CA PRO A 371 10.30 11.04 -23.32
C PRO A 371 9.10 10.58 -22.49
N GLN A 372 9.37 10.23 -21.23
CA GLN A 372 8.35 9.77 -20.31
C GLN A 372 7.38 10.94 -20.14
N GLU A 373 6.10 10.71 -20.41
CA GLU A 373 5.08 11.70 -20.05
C GLU A 373 5.26 12.05 -18.57
N THR A 374 5.33 13.36 -18.31
CA THR A 374 5.35 13.89 -16.95
C THR A 374 4.09 13.41 -16.23
N ILE A 375 4.25 12.81 -15.05
CA ILE A 375 3.12 12.44 -14.20
C ILE A 375 2.35 13.73 -13.88
N ASN A 376 1.04 13.73 -14.12
CA ASN A 376 0.19 14.86 -13.78
C ASN A 376 0.16 15.02 -12.26
N GLU A 377 0.86 16.02 -11.75
CA GLU A 377 0.87 16.35 -10.32
C GLU A 377 -0.32 17.26 -9.99
N THR A 378 -1.14 16.82 -9.05
CA THR A 378 -2.10 17.66 -8.33
C THR A 378 -1.49 18.10 -6.99
N PRO A 379 -1.94 19.22 -6.40
CA PRO A 379 -1.47 19.61 -5.06
C PRO A 379 -1.73 18.53 -3.99
N GLU A 380 -2.73 17.66 -4.20
CA GLU A 380 -3.13 16.57 -3.31
C GLU A 380 -2.40 15.24 -3.60
N THR A 381 -1.52 15.19 -4.61
CA THR A 381 -0.83 13.93 -4.98
C THR A 381 0.03 13.38 -3.85
N PHE A 382 0.68 14.25 -3.07
CA PHE A 382 1.60 13.85 -2.00
C PHE A 382 1.19 14.48 -0.67
N LEU A 383 1.02 13.62 0.33
CA LEU A 383 0.59 13.97 1.67
C LEU A 383 1.65 13.47 2.68
N CYS A 384 1.83 14.17 3.79
CA CYS A 384 2.60 13.70 4.94
C CYS A 384 1.87 14.04 6.24
N SER A 385 2.31 13.45 7.35
CA SER A 385 1.68 13.67 8.65
C SER A 385 2.22 14.97 9.28
N ASP A 386 1.35 15.92 9.62
CA ASP A 386 1.75 17.12 10.33
C ASP A 386 2.07 16.77 11.80
N GLY A 387 3.31 17.03 12.22
CA GLY A 387 3.78 16.73 13.58
C GLY A 387 3.24 17.69 14.64
N GLU A 388 2.67 18.84 14.25
CA GLU A 388 2.19 19.87 15.18
C GLU A 388 0.69 19.72 15.51
N VAL A 389 -0.09 19.09 14.61
CA VAL A 389 -1.54 18.92 14.73
C VAL A 389 -1.93 17.44 14.56
N ASP A 390 -1.85 16.67 15.66
CA ASP A 390 -2.45 15.32 15.82
C ASP A 390 -2.38 14.37 14.60
N GLY A 391 -1.28 14.38 13.84
CA GLY A 391 -1.09 13.46 12.71
C GLY A 391 -2.07 13.65 11.55
N VAL A 392 -2.67 14.83 11.40
CA VAL A 392 -3.55 15.14 10.26
C VAL A 392 -2.72 15.14 8.97
N PRO A 393 -3.16 14.44 7.91
CA PRO A 393 -2.46 14.46 6.63
C PRO A 393 -2.54 15.87 6.01
N THR A 394 -1.41 16.45 5.67
CA THR A 394 -1.29 17.73 4.96
C THR A 394 -0.56 17.55 3.64
N SER A 395 -0.92 18.35 2.64
CA SER A 395 -0.25 18.28 1.34
C SER A 395 1.16 18.84 1.39
N PHE A 396 2.06 18.29 0.58
CA PHE A 396 3.44 18.77 0.51
C PHE A 396 3.51 20.27 0.16
N VAL A 397 2.66 20.73 -0.76
CA VAL A 397 2.61 22.13 -1.22
C VAL A 397 2.16 23.07 -0.08
N GLU A 398 1.13 22.67 0.66
CA GLU A 398 0.62 23.43 1.80
C GLU A 398 1.66 23.50 2.94
N TYR A 399 2.30 22.38 3.26
CA TYR A 399 3.34 22.35 4.29
C TYR A 399 4.57 23.17 3.89
N GLU A 400 5.01 23.06 2.63
CA GLU A 400 6.16 23.80 2.11
C GLU A 400 5.94 25.32 2.17
N THR A 401 4.75 25.77 1.77
CA THR A 401 4.39 27.20 1.80
C THR A 401 4.30 27.74 3.22
N ARG A 402 3.76 26.97 4.18
CA ARG A 402 3.62 27.39 5.58
C ARG A 402 4.92 27.34 6.38
N HIS A 403 5.70 26.26 6.29
CA HIS A 403 6.81 26.01 7.21
C HIS A 403 8.19 26.20 6.58
N CYS A 404 8.34 25.94 5.28
CA CYS A 404 9.66 25.92 4.64
C CYS A 404 10.07 27.29 4.08
N SER A 405 9.12 28.07 3.57
CA SER A 405 9.38 29.42 3.01
C SER A 405 9.91 30.43 4.05
N LEU A 406 9.46 30.31 5.30
CA LEU A 406 9.75 31.25 6.38
C LEU A 406 11.16 31.10 6.94
N ARG A 407 11.75 29.90 6.96
CA ARG A 407 13.07 29.68 7.59
C ARG A 407 14.21 30.34 6.80
N GLY A 408 14.12 30.36 5.48
CA GLY A 408 15.06 31.09 4.61
C GLY A 408 14.88 32.61 4.72
N SER A 409 13.62 33.07 4.72
CA SER A 409 13.30 34.50 4.82
C SER A 409 13.69 35.11 6.17
N ILE A 410 13.46 34.40 7.29
CA ILE A 410 13.86 34.86 8.62
C ILE A 410 15.38 34.98 8.73
N LEU A 411 16.15 34.03 8.19
CA LEU A 411 17.61 34.09 8.23
C LEU A 411 18.13 35.29 7.41
N VAL A 412 17.57 35.53 6.23
CA VAL A 412 17.88 36.72 5.41
C VAL A 412 17.50 38.00 6.16
N LEU A 413 16.33 38.05 6.80
CA LEU A 413 15.87 39.20 7.57
C LEU A 413 16.78 39.46 8.79
N VAL A 414 17.21 38.42 9.50
CA VAL A 414 18.18 38.52 10.60
C VAL A 414 19.54 39.03 10.09
N LEU A 415 20.02 38.55 8.94
CA LEU A 415 21.26 39.05 8.33
C LEU A 415 21.15 40.52 7.91
N ILE A 416 20.01 40.96 7.38
CA ILE A 416 19.75 42.36 7.04
C ILE A 416 19.76 43.23 8.30
N ILE A 417 19.08 42.81 9.37
CA ILE A 417 19.06 43.53 10.65
C ILE A 417 20.47 43.61 11.26
N ALA A 418 21.21 42.50 11.27
CA ALA A 418 22.58 42.47 11.76
C ALA A 418 23.51 43.38 10.92
N GLY A 419 23.38 43.36 9.60
CA GLY A 419 24.11 44.26 8.70
C GLY A 419 23.81 45.74 8.95
N LEU A 420 22.54 46.09 9.15
CA LEU A 420 22.11 47.45 9.51
C LEU A 420 22.68 47.89 10.87
N LEU A 421 22.71 47.01 11.86
CA LEU A 421 23.32 47.29 13.16
C LEU A 421 24.83 47.56 13.05
N VAL A 422 25.55 46.77 12.26
CA VAL A 422 26.99 46.99 12.00
C VAL A 422 27.23 48.31 11.28
N LEU A 423 26.42 48.64 10.27
CA LEU A 423 26.50 49.92 9.55
C LEU A 423 26.25 51.11 10.50
N LEU A 424 25.26 50.99 11.38
CA LEU A 424 24.92 52.02 12.35
C LEU A 424 26.05 52.25 13.36
N ILE A 425 26.70 51.18 13.82
CA ILE A 425 27.90 51.28 14.68
C ILE A 425 29.04 51.97 13.94
N LEU A 426 29.30 51.62 12.67
CA LEU A 426 30.35 52.27 11.86
C LEU A 426 30.07 53.76 11.63
N LEU A 427 28.81 54.14 11.37
CA LEU A 427 28.39 55.53 11.24
C LEU A 427 28.60 56.30 12.54
N ILE A 428 28.23 55.73 13.69
CA ILE A 428 28.48 56.35 15.00
C ILE A 428 29.99 56.53 15.23
N CYS A 429 30.81 55.52 14.93
CA CYS A 429 32.27 55.61 15.03
C CYS A 429 32.84 56.69 14.11
N LEU A 430 32.35 56.81 12.87
CA LEU A 430 32.73 57.86 11.92
C LEU A 430 32.33 59.25 12.39
N ILE A 431 31.12 59.41 12.94
CA ILE A 431 30.66 60.68 13.52
C ILE A 431 31.56 61.06 14.69
N ILE A 432 31.85 60.13 15.61
CA ILE A 432 32.76 60.37 16.75
C ILE A 432 34.16 60.75 16.24
N TRP A 433 34.68 60.06 15.22
CA TRP A 433 35.98 60.36 14.62
C TRP A 433 35.99 61.73 13.93
N CYS A 434 34.97 62.07 13.16
CA CYS A 434 34.79 63.38 12.53
C CYS A 434 34.66 64.50 13.57
N CYS A 435 33.88 64.30 14.64
CA CYS A 435 33.77 65.24 15.76
C CYS A 435 35.12 65.44 16.46
N ARG A 436 35.87 64.35 16.71
CA ARG A 436 37.23 64.42 17.27
C ARG A 436 38.22 65.12 16.35
N ARG A 437 38.19 64.83 15.05
CA ARG A 437 39.05 65.44 14.03
C ARG A 437 38.75 66.92 13.85
N ARG A 438 37.47 67.30 13.82
CA ARG A 438 37.01 68.70 13.75
C ARG A 438 37.46 69.46 15.00
N ARG A 439 37.27 68.91 16.22
CA ARG A 439 37.83 69.52 17.45
C ARG A 439 39.35 69.69 17.39
N ARG A 440 40.09 68.73 16.82
CA ARG A 440 41.55 68.81 16.65
C ARG A 440 41.97 69.92 15.68
N ASN A 441 41.24 70.11 14.58
CA ASN A 441 41.53 71.16 13.61
C ASN A 441 41.08 72.56 14.08
N SER A 442 39.95 72.67 14.79
CA SER A 442 39.50 73.94 15.36
C SER A 442 40.42 74.47 16.46
N ARG A 443 41.19 73.61 17.14
CA ARG A 443 42.23 74.02 18.10
C ARG A 443 43.51 74.59 17.46
N LYS A 444 43.71 74.44 16.14
CA LYS A 444 44.90 74.94 15.45
C LYS A 444 44.71 76.29 14.74
N LYS A 445 43.52 76.91 14.84
CA LYS A 445 43.18 78.14 14.09
C LYS A 445 43.24 79.45 14.89
N TRP A 446 43.75 79.42 16.13
CA TRP A 446 44.03 80.62 16.92
C TRP A 446 45.41 80.48 17.55
N ILE A 447 46.44 81.07 16.92
CA ILE A 447 47.65 81.68 17.49
C ILE A 447 48.58 81.98 16.31
N SER A 448 48.58 83.23 15.87
CA SER A 448 49.74 83.93 15.30
C SER A 448 49.38 85.40 15.11
N VAL A 449 49.63 86.23 16.12
CA VAL A 449 49.76 87.69 15.95
C VAL A 449 51.13 88.09 16.49
N PRO A 450 52.03 88.65 15.66
CA PRO A 450 53.27 89.27 16.11
C PRO A 450 52.99 90.72 16.53
N THR A 451 53.47 91.12 17.71
CA THR A 451 53.46 92.54 18.14
C THR A 451 54.88 92.90 18.60
N ASN A 452 55.50 93.78 17.84
CA ASN A 452 56.72 94.50 18.21
C ASN A 452 56.32 95.93 18.62
N ALA A 453 57.11 96.46 19.57
CA ALA A 453 57.28 97.87 19.96
C ALA A 453 56.43 98.36 21.17
N PRO A 454 56.93 99.37 21.91
CA PRO A 454 57.94 99.15 22.94
C PRO A 454 57.56 99.72 24.32
N ASP A 455 58.26 99.21 25.33
CA ASP A 455 58.76 99.81 26.57
C ASP A 455 58.10 101.09 27.11
N VAL A 456 57.62 101.05 28.37
CA VAL A 456 57.94 102.03 29.44
C VAL A 456 57.43 101.46 30.79
N VAL A 457 58.40 101.07 31.63
CA VAL A 457 58.51 101.39 33.08
C VAL A 457 57.33 101.04 33.99
N SER A 458 57.53 100.09 34.92
CA SER A 458 57.83 100.40 36.34
C SER A 458 57.43 99.26 37.28
N LYS A 459 58.42 98.83 38.08
CA LYS A 459 58.31 98.56 39.52
C LYS A 459 57.44 97.40 40.03
N LYS A 460 58.18 96.44 40.59
CA LYS A 460 58.29 96.19 42.06
C LYS A 460 57.56 94.94 42.59
N ASN A 461 58.39 93.93 42.82
CA ASN A 461 58.54 93.06 43.99
C ASN A 461 57.32 92.38 44.64
N GLY A 462 57.51 91.09 44.95
CA GLY A 462 56.94 90.40 46.10
C GLY A 462 56.05 89.22 45.70
N VAL A 463 56.47 87.94 45.77
CA VAL A 463 56.81 87.11 46.96
C VAL A 463 55.56 86.65 47.73
N ILE A 464 55.40 85.31 47.82
CA ILE A 464 54.48 84.49 48.67
C ILE A 464 52.99 84.62 48.28
N GLY A 465 52.16 83.60 48.14
CA GLY A 465 52.15 82.20 48.53
C GLY A 465 50.74 81.84 49.03
N ARG A 466 50.32 80.58 48.78
CA ARG A 466 49.36 79.79 49.57
C ARG A 466 47.83 79.96 49.36
N GLU A 467 47.27 78.85 48.86
CA GLU A 467 46.05 78.09 49.22
C GLU A 467 44.75 78.77 49.67
N ALA A 468 43.67 78.19 49.10
CA ALA A 468 42.43 77.75 49.75
C ALA A 468 41.14 78.59 49.60
N ALA A 469 40.11 77.83 49.20
CA ALA A 469 38.72 77.86 49.66
C ALA A 469 37.71 78.91 49.13
N ALA A 470 36.70 78.34 48.46
CA ALA A 470 35.26 78.49 48.72
C ALA A 470 34.53 79.82 48.44
N SER A 471 33.36 79.62 47.79
CA SER A 471 32.12 80.38 47.86
C SER A 471 32.12 81.86 47.44
N ALA A 472 31.53 82.13 46.27
CA ALA A 472 30.35 83.01 46.11
C ALA A 472 30.06 83.22 44.61
N ALA A 473 28.86 82.87 44.17
CA ALA A 473 28.23 83.38 42.96
C ALA A 473 27.57 84.75 43.26
N PRO A 474 26.86 85.41 42.33
CA PRO A 474 27.05 85.60 40.89
C PRO A 474 27.06 87.11 40.52
N VAL A 475 27.66 87.53 39.40
CA VAL A 475 27.34 88.85 38.82
C VAL A 475 27.18 88.74 37.30
N ASP A 476 26.00 89.18 36.91
CA ASP A 476 25.38 89.31 35.60
C ASP A 476 26.05 90.41 34.77
N SER A 477 26.29 90.16 33.49
CA SER A 477 26.48 91.22 32.49
C SER A 477 25.95 90.77 31.14
N ARG A 478 24.63 90.93 30.97
CA ARG A 478 23.94 91.07 29.69
C ARG A 478 24.73 91.97 28.75
N ILE A 479 25.11 91.44 27.59
CA ILE A 479 25.42 92.23 26.40
C ILE A 479 24.37 91.90 25.35
N THR A 480 23.46 92.86 25.20
CA THR A 480 22.49 93.01 24.11
C THR A 480 23.23 93.24 22.80
N MET A 481 23.03 92.35 21.82
CA MET A 481 23.39 92.61 20.42
C MET A 481 22.11 92.94 19.66
N VAL A 482 22.03 94.20 19.23
CA VAL A 482 21.01 94.73 18.32
C VAL A 482 21.35 94.22 16.91
N VAL A 483 20.42 93.52 16.28
CA VAL A 483 20.46 93.14 14.86
C VAL A 483 19.37 93.96 14.15
N PRO A 484 19.68 94.72 13.10
CA PRO A 484 18.67 95.45 12.34
C PRO A 484 17.92 94.52 11.38
N ASP A 485 16.61 94.72 11.36
CA ASP A 485 15.61 94.10 10.49
C ASP A 485 15.95 94.15 9.00
N GLY A 486 15.63 93.04 8.33
CA GLY A 486 15.61 92.90 6.87
C GLY A 486 14.71 91.73 6.48
N ARG A 487 13.40 91.94 6.64
CA ARG A 487 12.25 91.03 6.42
C ARG A 487 12.33 90.19 5.13
N LEU A 488 11.74 88.98 5.16
CA LEU A 488 10.49 88.67 4.44
C LEU A 488 9.97 87.26 4.77
N TYR A 489 8.69 87.21 5.13
CA TYR A 489 7.88 86.01 5.31
C TYR A 489 7.50 85.43 3.94
N ARG A 490 7.51 84.10 3.81
CA ARG A 490 6.73 83.40 2.78
C ARG A 490 6.27 82.02 3.27
N GLU A 491 4.99 82.02 3.64
CA GLU A 491 3.95 81.00 3.44
C GLU A 491 4.23 79.53 3.79
N THR A 492 3.47 79.07 4.79
CA THR A 492 3.18 77.69 5.15
C THR A 492 2.19 77.07 4.18
N GLU A 493 2.55 75.98 3.50
CA GLU A 493 1.58 75.09 2.86
C GLU A 493 1.31 73.88 3.78
N PHE A 494 0.07 73.80 4.22
CA PHE A 494 -0.55 72.64 4.86
C PHE A 494 -0.73 71.53 3.82
N HIS A 495 -0.05 70.39 3.98
CA HIS A 495 -0.49 69.16 3.33
C HIS A 495 -1.59 68.52 4.17
N VAL A 496 -2.83 68.68 3.69
CA VAL A 496 -4.00 67.91 4.13
C VAL A 496 -3.82 66.47 3.67
N ILE A 497 -3.80 65.52 4.61
CA ILE A 497 -3.97 64.11 4.34
C ILE A 497 -5.44 63.90 3.97
N VAL A 498 -5.71 63.63 2.69
CA VAL A 498 -7.02 63.14 2.24
C VAL A 498 -6.94 61.61 2.25
N GLU A 499 -7.45 60.99 3.31
CA GLU A 499 -7.81 59.58 3.29
C GLU A 499 -8.95 59.38 2.29
N LYS A 500 -8.65 58.72 1.18
CA LYS A 500 -9.66 58.17 0.26
C LYS A 500 -9.84 56.70 0.63
N ALA A 501 -10.92 56.40 1.33
CA ALA A 501 -11.46 55.04 1.43
C ALA A 501 -12.26 54.77 0.15
N GLU A 502 -11.85 53.78 -0.63
CA GLU A 502 -12.69 53.21 -1.69
C GLU A 502 -13.45 52.00 -1.13
N PRO A 503 -14.78 51.95 -1.30
CA PRO A 503 -15.59 50.84 -0.81
C PRO A 503 -15.52 49.61 -1.73
N LEU A 504 -15.39 48.45 -1.10
CA LEU A 504 -15.63 47.13 -1.68
C LEU A 504 -17.02 47.08 -2.32
N THR A 505 -17.09 46.84 -3.63
CA THR A 505 -18.29 46.33 -4.29
C THR A 505 -18.07 44.88 -4.69
N THR A 506 -18.77 44.02 -3.96
CA THR A 506 -19.09 42.64 -4.29
C THR A 506 -20.09 42.58 -5.45
N GLU A 507 -19.76 41.85 -6.51
CA GLU A 507 -20.71 41.21 -7.42
C GLU A 507 -20.14 39.80 -7.68
N LEU A 508 -20.73 38.76 -7.07
CA LEU A 508 -21.82 37.89 -7.57
C LEU A 508 -21.40 37.01 -8.76
#